data_AF-A0A932FL80-F1
#
_entry.id   AF-A0A932FL80-F1
#
_cell.length_a   1.000
_cell.length_b   1.000
_cell.length_c   1.000
_cell.angle_alpha   90.00
_cell.angle_beta   90.00
_cell.angle_gamma   90.00
#
_symmetry.space_group_name_H-M   'P 1'
#
loop_
_entity.id
_entity.type
_entity.pdbx_description
1 polymer ?
#
loop_
_entity_poly.entity_id
_entity_poly.type
_entity_poly.pdbx_seq_one_letter_code
_entity_poly.pdbx_strand_id
1 'polypeptide(L)'
;MAGLKLDGAGTAKMATLESAVHAASTLHVTVERMAMAVKSKQPTAMFLSTFKRTAAPMVGQLKGQFGMISDQVAAAILVCTKTGGGEPQRLRAMREAVAGIKVALEIAVAQTKEKHARHDEKHEGAAEPAE
;
A
#
# COMPACT_ATOMS: atom_id res chain seq x y z
N MET A 1 6.07 0.05 -21.73
CA MET A 1 6.80 0.95 -20.81
C MET A 1 8.23 0.48 -20.78
N ALA A 2 9.16 1.17 -21.46
CA ALA A 2 10.59 0.88 -21.30
C ALA A 2 10.91 1.02 -19.80
N GLY A 3 11.25 -0.09 -19.15
CA GLY A 3 11.32 -0.17 -17.69
C GLY A 3 12.40 0.76 -17.16
N LEU A 4 12.01 1.71 -16.30
CA LEU A 4 12.97 2.44 -15.48
C LEU A 4 13.86 1.41 -14.77
N LYS A 5 15.16 1.43 -15.05
CA LYS A 5 16.11 0.58 -14.36
C LYS A 5 16.29 1.14 -12.96
N LEU A 6 15.86 0.39 -11.95
CA LEU A 6 16.07 0.74 -10.55
C LEU A 6 17.39 0.12 -10.06
N ASP A 7 18.02 0.75 -9.06
CA ASP A 7 19.08 0.09 -8.31
C ASP A 7 18.56 -1.13 -7.50
N GLY A 8 19.48 -1.90 -6.90
CA GLY A 8 19.11 -3.11 -6.14
C GLY A 8 18.21 -2.84 -4.94
N ALA A 9 18.39 -1.70 -4.27
CA ALA A 9 17.56 -1.29 -3.13
C ALA A 9 16.15 -0.84 -3.59
N GLY A 10 16.06 -0.11 -4.70
CA GLY A 10 14.83 0.30 -5.33
C GLY A 10 14.00 -0.89 -5.82
N THR A 11 14.65 -1.92 -6.35
CA THR A 11 13.99 -3.17 -6.77
C THR A 11 13.37 -3.90 -5.58
N ALA A 12 14.09 -4.03 -4.46
CA ALA A 12 13.57 -4.66 -3.24
C ALA A 12 12.40 -3.86 -2.62
N LYS A 13 12.50 -2.52 -2.60
CA LYS A 13 11.42 -1.62 -2.17
C LYS A 13 10.19 -1.75 -3.06
N MET A 14 10.37 -1.79 -4.38
CA MET A 14 9.27 -1.94 -5.34
C MET A 14 8.54 -3.27 -5.16
N ALA A 15 9.25 -4.39 -4.99
CA ALA A 15 8.60 -5.68 -4.72
C ALA A 15 7.74 -5.64 -3.45
N THR A 16 8.23 -4.96 -2.41
CA THR A 16 7.49 -4.74 -1.17
C THR A 16 6.23 -3.90 -1.40
N LEU A 17 6.34 -2.81 -2.16
CA LEU A 17 5.22 -1.92 -2.48
C LEU A 17 4.17 -2.59 -3.38
N GLU A 18 4.58 -3.37 -4.38
CA GLU A 18 3.67 -4.08 -5.28
C GLU A 18 2.79 -5.08 -4.52
N SER A 19 3.41 -5.87 -3.64
CA SER A 19 2.69 -6.78 -2.75
C SER A 19 1.73 -6.01 -1.83
N ALA A 20 2.15 -4.88 -1.26
CA ALA A 20 1.31 -4.05 -0.42
C ALA A 20 0.13 -3.41 -1.18
N VAL A 21 0.32 -2.98 -2.44
CA VAL A 21 -0.74 -2.44 -3.32
C VAL A 21 -1.77 -3.52 -3.63
N HIS A 22 -1.34 -4.75 -3.87
CA HIS A 22 -2.25 -5.87 -4.09
C HIS A 22 -3.09 -6.18 -2.83
N ALA A 23 -2.44 -6.20 -1.66
CA ALA A 23 -3.13 -6.39 -0.39
C ALA A 23 -4.12 -5.24 -0.11
N ALA A 24 -3.73 -3.98 -0.35
CA ALA A 24 -4.61 -2.81 -0.21
C ALA A 24 -5.84 -2.88 -1.12
N SER A 25 -5.70 -3.41 -2.34
CA SER A 25 -6.82 -3.65 -3.25
C SER A 25 -7.79 -4.71 -2.71
N THR A 26 -7.24 -5.77 -2.10
CA THR A 26 -8.05 -6.81 -1.44
C THR A 26 -8.80 -6.26 -0.22
N LEU A 27 -8.16 -5.40 0.57
CA LEU A 27 -8.81 -4.69 1.68
C LEU A 27 -9.96 -3.83 1.16
N HIS A 28 -9.74 -3.05 0.10
CA HIS A 28 -10.79 -2.23 -0.52
C HIS A 28 -12.02 -3.06 -0.91
N VAL A 29 -11.83 -4.16 -1.64
CA VAL A 29 -12.94 -5.04 -2.03
C VAL A 29 -13.69 -5.60 -0.81
N THR A 30 -12.97 -5.94 0.26
CA THR A 30 -13.58 -6.44 1.51
C THR A 30 -14.48 -5.38 2.15
N VAL A 31 -14.03 -4.13 2.20
CA VAL A 31 -14.82 -3.01 2.76
C VAL A 31 -16.03 -2.71 1.87
N GLU A 32 -15.90 -2.75 0.55
CA GLU A 32 -17.04 -2.55 -0.36
C GLU A 32 -18.09 -3.66 -0.25
N ARG A 33 -17.67 -4.92 -0.07
CA ARG A 33 -18.58 -6.02 0.22
C ARG A 33 -19.28 -5.86 1.56
N MET A 34 -18.56 -5.38 2.58
CA MET A 34 -19.16 -5.04 3.88
C MET A 34 -20.22 -3.94 3.72
N ALA A 35 -19.99 -2.94 2.87
CA ALA A 35 -20.97 -1.89 2.62
C ALA A 35 -22.29 -2.44 2.07
N MET A 36 -22.22 -3.40 1.15
CA MET A 36 -23.40 -4.09 0.63
C MET A 36 -24.13 -4.87 1.74
N ALA A 37 -23.39 -5.54 2.62
CA ALA A 37 -23.96 -6.26 3.76
C ALA A 37 -24.66 -5.32 4.75
N VAL A 38 -24.04 -4.18 5.10
CA VAL A 38 -24.64 -3.14 5.98
C VAL A 38 -25.94 -2.62 5.37
N LYS A 39 -25.93 -2.29 4.06
CA LYS A 39 -27.13 -1.81 3.35
C LYS A 39 -28.27 -2.85 3.40
N SER A 40 -27.93 -4.13 3.31
CA SER A 40 -28.87 -5.25 3.35
C SER A 40 -29.17 -5.77 4.77
N LYS A 41 -28.69 -5.09 5.82
CA LYS A 41 -28.83 -5.51 7.23
C LYS A 41 -28.35 -6.93 7.51
N GLN A 42 -27.33 -7.37 6.79
CA GLN A 42 -26.70 -8.68 6.96
C GLN A 42 -25.57 -8.60 8.01
N PRO A 43 -25.28 -9.69 8.74
CA PRO A 43 -24.18 -9.71 9.68
C PRO A 43 -22.82 -9.36 9.05
N THR A 44 -22.08 -8.45 9.66
CA THR A 44 -20.83 -7.92 9.07
C THR A 44 -19.54 -8.50 9.67
N ALA A 45 -19.64 -9.31 10.73
CA ALA A 45 -18.50 -9.78 11.52
C ALA A 45 -17.41 -10.50 10.69
N MET A 46 -17.81 -11.27 9.66
CA MET A 46 -16.86 -11.98 8.79
C MET A 46 -16.00 -11.05 7.93
N PHE A 47 -16.51 -9.87 7.57
CA PHE A 47 -15.71 -8.90 6.81
C PHE A 47 -14.63 -8.28 7.69
N LEU A 48 -14.93 -8.04 8.97
CA LEU A 48 -13.95 -7.52 9.94
C LEU A 48 -12.80 -8.51 10.17
N SER A 49 -13.11 -9.80 10.32
CA SER A 49 -12.09 -10.83 10.50
C SER A 49 -11.23 -11.01 9.24
N THR A 50 -11.85 -10.95 8.07
CA THR A 50 -11.15 -11.02 6.77
C THR A 50 -10.24 -9.81 6.58
N PHE A 51 -10.74 -8.61 6.86
CA PHE A 51 -9.96 -7.37 6.80
C PHE A 51 -8.71 -7.46 7.67
N LYS A 52 -8.87 -7.84 8.95
CA LYS A 52 -7.75 -7.95 9.89
C LYS A 52 -6.71 -8.98 9.43
N ARG A 53 -7.15 -10.13 8.91
CA ARG A 53 -6.26 -11.19 8.40
C ARG A 53 -5.42 -10.71 7.20
N THR A 54 -5.98 -9.90 6.33
CA THR A 54 -5.26 -9.32 5.18
C THR A 54 -4.35 -8.16 5.60
N ALA A 55 -4.79 -7.31 6.54
CA ALA A 55 -4.04 -6.12 6.95
C ALA A 55 -2.85 -6.44 7.89
N ALA A 56 -2.95 -7.45 8.76
CA ALA A 56 -1.92 -7.73 9.77
C ALA A 56 -0.52 -8.04 9.18
N PRO A 57 -0.38 -8.85 8.12
CA PRO A 57 0.91 -9.09 7.48
C PRO A 57 1.55 -7.83 6.87
N MET A 58 0.73 -6.89 6.38
CA MET A 58 1.21 -5.64 5.77
C MET A 58 1.98 -4.77 6.77
N VAL A 59 1.63 -4.82 8.07
CA VAL A 59 2.35 -4.08 9.12
C VAL A 59 3.80 -4.55 9.19
N GLY A 60 4.04 -5.86 9.28
CA GLY A 60 5.39 -6.42 9.33
C GLY A 60 6.18 -6.15 8.07
N GLN A 61 5.53 -6.32 6.91
CA GLN A 61 6.13 -6.10 5.59
C GLN A 61 6.59 -4.65 5.38
N LEU A 62 5.77 -3.66 5.79
CA LEU A 62 6.05 -2.25 5.57
C LEU A 62 6.95 -1.63 6.64
N LYS A 63 7.02 -2.19 7.85
CA LYS A 63 7.72 -1.58 9.00
C LYS A 63 9.20 -1.28 8.75
N GLY A 64 9.90 -2.11 7.99
CA GLY A 64 11.33 -1.94 7.74
C GLY A 64 11.68 -0.77 6.83
N GLN A 65 10.85 -0.45 5.83
CA GLN A 65 11.18 0.49 4.76
C GLN A 65 10.18 1.66 4.65
N PHE A 66 8.95 1.46 5.13
CA PHE A 66 7.81 2.38 5.00
C PHE A 66 7.06 2.50 6.34
N GLY A 67 7.78 2.87 7.40
CA GLY A 67 7.27 2.91 8.78
C GLY A 67 5.95 3.68 8.93
N MET A 68 5.84 4.87 8.33
CA MET A 68 4.60 5.66 8.40
C MET A 68 3.39 4.95 7.76
N ILE A 69 3.60 4.21 6.66
CA ILE A 69 2.52 3.45 6.01
C ILE A 69 2.16 2.23 6.86
N SER A 70 3.16 1.57 7.46
CA SER A 70 2.92 0.50 8.45
C SER A 70 2.04 1.00 9.60
N ASP A 71 2.30 2.19 10.13
CA ASP A 71 1.52 2.76 11.21
C ASP A 71 0.08 3.12 10.78
N GLN A 72 -0.11 3.59 9.54
CA GLN A 72 -1.45 3.78 8.96
C GLN A 72 -2.22 2.46 8.85
N VAL A 73 -1.57 1.37 8.43
CA VAL A 73 -2.19 0.05 8.40
C VAL A 73 -2.55 -0.43 9.80
N ALA A 74 -1.67 -0.24 10.79
CA ALA A 74 -1.96 -0.57 12.18
C ALA A 74 -3.16 0.22 12.72
N ALA A 75 -3.24 1.52 12.41
CA ALA A 75 -4.39 2.35 12.74
C ALA A 75 -5.69 1.87 12.07
N ALA A 76 -5.63 1.43 10.81
CA ALA A 76 -6.78 0.84 10.12
C ALA A 76 -7.28 -0.46 10.79
N ILE A 77 -6.37 -1.29 11.30
CA ILE A 77 -6.72 -2.48 12.08
C ILE A 77 -7.44 -2.05 13.37
N LEU A 78 -6.97 -1.00 14.05
CA LEU A 78 -7.62 -0.49 15.25
C LEU A 78 -9.04 0.01 14.96
N VAL A 79 -9.24 0.73 13.84
CA VAL A 79 -10.58 1.16 13.38
C VAL A 79 -11.50 -0.06 13.17
N CYS A 80 -10.99 -1.13 12.58
CA CYS A 80 -11.73 -2.36 12.35
C CYS A 80 -12.13 -3.07 13.67
N THR A 81 -11.25 -3.06 14.67
CA THR A 81 -11.46 -3.75 15.96
C THR A 81 -12.14 -2.89 17.02
N LYS A 82 -12.30 -1.57 16.79
CA LYS A 82 -12.86 -0.66 17.78
C LYS A 82 -14.32 -1.02 18.08
N THR A 83 -14.57 -1.44 19.32
CA THR A 83 -15.90 -1.72 19.85
C THR A 83 -16.50 -0.41 20.35
N GLY A 84 -17.34 0.23 19.54
CA GLY A 84 -18.04 1.47 19.89
C GLY A 84 -18.38 2.31 18.66
N GLY A 85 -19.65 2.66 18.50
CA GLY A 85 -20.20 3.31 17.29
C GLY A 85 -20.96 2.35 16.37
N GLY A 86 -21.91 2.88 15.60
CA GLY A 86 -22.74 2.10 14.68
C GLY A 86 -21.97 1.55 13.47
N GLU A 87 -22.43 0.45 12.87
CA GLU A 87 -21.82 -0.16 11.68
C GLU A 87 -21.59 0.83 10.52
N PRO A 88 -22.52 1.77 10.19
CA PRO A 88 -22.30 2.73 9.10
C PRO A 88 -21.14 3.69 9.37
N GLN A 89 -20.96 4.11 10.63
CA GLN A 89 -19.86 4.99 11.02
C GLN A 89 -18.51 4.25 10.92
N ARG A 90 -18.46 3.00 11.37
CA ARG A 90 -17.26 2.16 11.25
C ARG A 90 -16.90 1.93 9.79
N LEU A 91 -17.88 1.59 8.95
CA LEU A 91 -17.69 1.39 7.52
C LEU A 91 -17.09 2.63 6.85
N ARG A 92 -17.60 3.82 7.16
CA ARG A 92 -17.05 5.08 6.65
C ARG A 92 -15.58 5.24 7.04
N ALA A 93 -15.26 5.08 8.33
CA ALA A 93 -13.89 5.18 8.81
C ALA A 93 -12.95 4.14 8.18
N MET A 94 -13.43 2.91 7.94
CA MET A 94 -12.67 1.88 7.25
C MET A 94 -12.40 2.25 5.78
N ARG A 95 -13.38 2.81 5.07
CA ARG A 95 -13.18 3.29 3.69
C ARG A 95 -12.14 4.40 3.61
N GLU A 96 -12.23 5.38 4.52
CA GLU A 96 -11.27 6.48 4.61
C GLU A 96 -9.85 5.98 4.93
N ALA A 97 -9.72 5.06 5.88
CA ALA A 97 -8.44 4.46 6.23
C ALA A 97 -7.81 3.71 5.04
N VAL A 98 -8.59 2.90 4.31
CA VAL A 98 -8.09 2.18 3.12
C VAL A 98 -7.72 3.16 2.00
N ALA A 99 -8.51 4.21 1.78
CA ALA A 99 -8.19 5.23 0.78
C ALA A 99 -6.87 5.93 1.10
N GLY A 100 -6.64 6.31 2.37
CA GLY A 100 -5.39 6.91 2.82
C GLY A 100 -4.18 5.99 2.58
N ILE A 101 -4.31 4.70 2.91
CA ILE A 101 -3.25 3.70 2.67
C ILE A 101 -2.92 3.59 1.17
N LYS A 102 -3.93 3.54 0.29
CA LYS A 102 -3.72 3.46 -1.16
C LYS A 102 -2.93 4.67 -1.69
N VAL A 103 -3.34 5.88 -1.30
CA VAL A 103 -2.65 7.11 -1.69
C VAL A 103 -1.21 7.11 -1.18
N ALA A 104 -1.00 6.71 0.08
CA ALA A 104 0.35 6.63 0.64
C ALA A 104 1.25 5.63 -0.10
N LEU A 105 0.70 4.47 -0.51
CA LEU A 105 1.41 3.48 -1.31
C LEU A 105 1.74 4.01 -2.72
N GLU A 106 0.81 4.69 -3.38
CA GLU A 106 1.04 5.31 -4.69
C GLU A 106 2.15 6.37 -4.64
N ILE A 107 2.14 7.23 -3.61
CA ILE A 107 3.20 8.21 -3.37
C ILE A 107 4.54 7.50 -3.12
N ALA A 108 4.55 6.45 -2.30
CA ALA A 108 5.78 5.69 -2.03
C ALA A 108 6.34 5.02 -3.28
N VAL A 109 5.48 4.53 -4.18
CA VAL A 109 5.88 4.00 -5.49
C VAL A 109 6.53 5.09 -6.34
N ALA A 110 5.90 6.26 -6.45
CA ALA A 110 6.46 7.39 -7.20
C ALA A 110 7.83 7.81 -6.65
N GLN A 111 7.93 8.01 -5.34
CA GLN A 111 9.18 8.40 -4.68
C GLN A 111 10.27 7.34 -4.80
N THR A 112 9.92 6.05 -4.74
CA THR A 112 10.90 4.96 -4.91
C THR A 112 11.45 4.94 -6.33
N LYS A 113 10.59 5.16 -7.32
CA LYS A 113 11.01 5.26 -8.71
C LYS A 113 11.92 6.46 -8.94
N GLU A 114 11.57 7.63 -8.42
CA GLU A 114 12.38 8.85 -8.55
C GLU A 114 13.75 8.70 -7.87
N LYS A 115 13.79 8.19 -6.64
CA LYS A 115 15.02 8.12 -5.83
C LYS A 115 15.99 7.03 -6.29
N HIS A 116 15.48 5.97 -6.90
CA HIS A 116 16.27 4.79 -7.27
C HIS A 116 16.36 4.57 -8.78
N ALA A 117 15.85 5.49 -9.61
CA ALA A 117 16.05 5.46 -11.04
C ALA A 117 17.53 5.65 -11.39
N ARG A 118 18.08 4.70 -12.12
CA ARG A 118 19.39 4.87 -12.77
C ARG A 118 19.22 5.81 -13.94
N HIS A 119 19.83 6.99 -13.85
CA HIS A 119 20.17 7.75 -15.04
C HIS A 119 21.35 7.02 -15.68
N ASP A 120 21.10 6.29 -16.78
CA ASP A 120 22.17 5.81 -17.64
C ASP A 120 22.82 7.07 -18.25
N GLU A 121 23.81 7.66 -17.57
CA GLU A 121 24.69 8.65 -18.16
C GLU A 121 25.44 7.96 -19.29
N LYS A 122 25.05 8.27 -20.54
CA LYS A 122 25.89 8.01 -21.70
C LYS A 122 27.18 8.82 -21.51
N HIS A 123 28.25 8.13 -21.14
CA HIS A 123 29.60 8.63 -21.32
C HIS A 123 29.91 8.61 -22.83
N GLU A 124 29.38 9.59 -23.57
CA GLU A 124 29.95 10.00 -24.86
C GLU A 124 31.20 10.83 -24.55
N GLY A 125 32.36 10.41 -25.07
CA GLY A 125 33.58 11.22 -25.09
C GLY A 125 34.78 10.65 -24.34
N ALA A 126 35.40 9.63 -24.92
CA ALA A 126 36.85 9.39 -24.80
C ALA A 126 37.32 8.57 -26.01
N ALA A 127 37.21 9.15 -27.21
CA ALA A 127 38.03 8.72 -28.33
C ALA A 127 39.33 9.52 -28.26
N GLU A 128 40.45 8.80 -28.14
CA GLU A 128 41.83 9.30 -28.11
C GLU A 128 42.11 10.32 -29.22
N PRO A 129 42.92 11.36 -28.94
CA PRO A 129 43.57 12.12 -30.01
C PRO A 129 44.75 11.29 -30.52
N ALA A 130 44.67 10.81 -31.76
CA ALA A 130 45.84 10.32 -32.48
C ALA A 130 46.43 11.51 -33.27
N GLU A 131 47.62 11.93 -32.86
CA GLU A 131 48.56 12.71 -33.69
C GLU A 131 49.13 11.85 -34.83
#